data_AF-A0A6J4HU12-F1
#
_entry.id   AF-A0A6J4HU12-F1
#
_cell.length_a   1.000
_cell.length_b   1.000
_cell.length_c   1.000
_cell.angle_alpha   90.00
_cell.angle_beta   90.00
_cell.angle_gamma   90.00
#
_symmetry.space_group_name_H-M   'P 1'
#
loop_
_entity.id
_entity.type
_entity.pdbx_description
1 polymer ?
#
loop_
_entity_poly.entity_id
_entity_poly.type
_entity_poly.pdbx_seq_one_letter_code
_entity_poly.pdbx_strand_id
1 'polypeptide(L)'
;MLDAGVTPAEISAYFAANPTVVTLSGSTEQQVAQIINQKYIAQTGNTLETWNDWRRTGYPNLPEHLNAQGTNGSGTRPLRAQYIDQEVARNPNFVVQDPNVPVWWDVN
;
A
#
# COMPACT_ATOMS: atom_id res chain seq x y z
N MET A 1 4.38 -16.29 15.52
CA MET A 1 5.25 -17.04 14.59
C MET A 1 5.27 -18.52 14.94
N LEU A 2 5.48 -18.89 16.21
CA LEU A 2 5.25 -20.27 16.67
C LEU A 2 3.82 -20.76 16.41
N ASP A 3 2.81 -19.90 16.65
CA ASP A 3 1.40 -20.22 16.33
C ASP A 3 1.13 -20.37 14.83
N ALA A 4 2.03 -19.86 13.98
CA ALA A 4 2.00 -20.04 12.53
C ALA A 4 2.85 -21.25 12.08
N GLY A 5 3.38 -22.04 13.02
CA GLY A 5 4.22 -23.21 12.75
C GLY A 5 5.69 -22.90 12.42
N VAL A 6 6.11 -21.65 12.49
CA VAL A 6 7.50 -21.25 12.18
C VAL A 6 8.36 -21.30 13.44
N THR A 7 9.38 -22.16 13.42
CA THR A 7 10.32 -22.37 14.52
C THR A 7 11.39 -21.26 14.59
N PRO A 8 11.99 -21.02 15.77
CA PRO A 8 13.10 -20.06 15.89
C PRO A 8 14.32 -20.41 15.02
N ALA A 9 14.54 -21.71 14.75
CA ALA A 9 15.61 -22.18 13.89
C ALA A 9 15.38 -21.78 12.42
N GLU A 10 14.14 -21.89 11.93
CA GLU A 10 13.77 -21.46 10.58
C GLU A 10 13.89 -19.95 10.41
N ILE A 11 13.50 -19.17 11.42
CA ILE A 11 13.69 -17.71 11.42
C ILE A 11 15.19 -17.38 11.33
N SER A 12 16.00 -18.01 12.17
CA SER A 12 17.46 -17.78 12.18
C SER A 12 18.10 -18.19 10.85
N ALA A 13 17.67 -19.29 10.26
CA ALA A 13 18.13 -19.75 8.94
C ALA A 13 17.74 -18.75 7.84
N TYR A 14 16.52 -18.21 7.86
CA TYR A 14 16.08 -17.18 6.92
C TYR A 14 16.92 -15.90 7.06
N PHE A 15 17.21 -15.47 8.29
CA PHE A 15 18.00 -14.26 8.56
C PHE A 15 19.44 -14.42 8.07
N ALA A 16 20.04 -15.58 8.33
CA ALA A 16 21.38 -15.90 7.85
C ALA A 16 21.46 -16.00 6.32
N ALA A 17 20.42 -16.54 5.67
CA ALA A 17 20.37 -16.68 4.21
C ALA A 17 20.04 -15.36 3.48
N ASN A 18 19.35 -14.41 4.13
CA ASN A 18 18.86 -13.17 3.50
C ASN A 18 19.32 -11.91 4.26
N PRO A 19 20.64 -11.71 4.48
CA PRO A 19 21.14 -10.59 5.28
C PRO A 19 20.76 -9.23 4.69
N THR A 20 20.63 -9.12 3.37
CA THR A 20 20.22 -7.90 2.65
C THR A 20 18.73 -7.55 2.79
N VAL A 21 17.90 -8.52 3.21
CA VAL A 21 16.47 -8.32 3.44
C VAL A 21 16.21 -7.94 4.90
N VAL A 22 16.92 -8.57 5.84
CA VAL A 22 16.68 -8.41 7.28
C VAL A 22 17.47 -7.27 7.91
N THR A 23 18.54 -6.82 7.26
CA THR A 23 19.38 -5.71 7.76
C THR A 23 19.03 -4.42 7.03
N LEU A 24 18.47 -3.47 7.76
CA LEU A 24 18.23 -2.12 7.25
C LEU A 24 19.55 -1.45 6.88
N SER A 25 19.59 -0.86 5.69
CA SER A 25 20.80 -0.25 5.12
C SER A 25 20.45 0.94 4.23
N GLY A 26 21.42 1.83 4.01
CA GLY A 26 21.24 3.02 3.19
C GLY A 26 20.62 4.20 3.94
N SER A 27 20.06 5.16 3.19
CA SER A 27 19.38 6.34 3.73
C SER A 27 18.10 5.96 4.49
N THR A 28 17.58 6.87 5.31
CA THR A 28 16.29 6.68 6.00
C THR A 28 15.17 6.29 5.02
N GLU A 29 15.11 6.92 3.85
CA GLU A 29 14.11 6.61 2.83
C GLU A 29 14.26 5.19 2.27
N GLN A 30 15.50 4.76 2.03
CA GLN A 30 15.78 3.39 1.58
C GLN A 30 15.41 2.34 2.64
N GLN A 31 15.58 2.68 3.93
CA GLN A 31 15.17 1.81 5.03
C GLN A 31 13.64 1.76 5.14
N VAL A 32 12.94 2.88 4.98
CA VAL A 32 11.46 2.91 4.90
C VAL A 32 10.98 2.04 3.74
N ALA A 33 11.60 2.16 2.56
CA ALA A 33 11.29 1.31 1.41
C ALA A 33 11.44 -0.18 1.75
N GLN A 34 12.55 -0.58 2.39
CA GLN A 34 12.77 -1.98 2.79
C GLN A 34 11.67 -2.48 3.73
N ILE A 35 11.33 -1.69 4.75
CA ILE A 35 10.28 -2.03 5.73
C ILE A 35 8.92 -2.17 5.03
N ILE A 36 8.53 -1.19 4.22
CA ILE A 36 7.21 -1.19 3.57
C ILE A 36 7.10 -2.34 2.55
N ASN A 37 8.16 -2.67 1.82
CA ASN A 37 8.17 -3.84 0.94
C ASN A 37 7.93 -5.15 1.72
N GLN A 38 8.58 -5.33 2.87
CA GLN A 38 8.34 -6.52 3.71
C GLN A 38 6.95 -6.50 4.35
N LYS A 39 6.46 -5.33 4.78
CA LYS A 39 5.10 -5.16 5.29
C LYS A 39 4.05 -5.52 4.23
N TYR A 40 4.25 -5.10 2.98
CA TYR A 40 3.36 -5.43 1.86
C TYR A 40 3.21 -6.93 1.68
N ILE A 41 4.30 -7.69 1.73
CA ILE A 41 4.28 -9.17 1.64
C ILE A 41 3.56 -9.77 2.85
N ALA A 42 3.89 -9.30 4.07
CA ALA A 42 3.31 -9.79 5.31
C ALA A 42 1.80 -9.51 5.43
N GLN A 43 1.30 -8.47 4.77
CA GLN A 43 -0.11 -8.09 4.74
C GLN A 43 -0.89 -8.76 3.60
N THR A 44 -0.41 -9.88 3.06
CA THR A 44 -1.21 -10.70 2.13
C THR A 44 -2.55 -11.06 2.79
N GLY A 45 -3.66 -10.68 2.14
CA GLY A 45 -5.02 -10.84 2.69
C GLY A 45 -5.57 -9.60 3.42
N ASN A 46 -4.75 -8.59 3.71
CA ASN A 46 -5.19 -7.29 4.22
C ASN A 46 -4.83 -6.17 3.22
N THR A 47 -5.63 -6.06 2.16
CA THR A 47 -5.35 -5.19 1.01
C THR A 47 -5.64 -3.70 1.24
N LEU A 48 -6.48 -3.37 2.23
CA LEU A 48 -6.79 -1.97 2.54
C LEU A 48 -5.57 -1.27 3.16
N GLU A 49 -4.89 -1.95 4.08
CA GLU A 49 -3.69 -1.40 4.71
C GLU A 49 -2.53 -1.25 3.73
N THR A 50 -2.34 -2.22 2.83
CA THR A 50 -1.30 -2.12 1.80
C THR A 50 -1.57 -0.96 0.83
N TRP A 51 -2.83 -0.70 0.49
CA TRP A 51 -3.20 0.47 -0.32
C TRP A 51 -3.05 1.79 0.44
N ASN A 52 -3.29 1.83 1.76
CA ASN A 52 -3.01 2.99 2.60
C ASN A 52 -1.49 3.28 2.65
N ASP A 53 -0.68 2.25 2.88
CA ASP A 53 0.78 2.38 2.93
C ASP A 53 1.37 2.85 1.60
N TRP A 54 0.90 2.29 0.49
CA TRP A 54 1.36 2.70 -0.84
C TRP A 54 1.07 4.17 -1.13
N ARG A 55 -0.12 4.67 -0.80
CA ARG A 55 -0.42 6.12 -0.92
C ARG A 55 0.49 6.96 -0.03
N ARG A 56 0.61 6.57 1.24
CA ARG A 56 1.41 7.29 2.25
C ARG A 56 2.92 7.23 2.00
N THR A 57 3.45 6.29 1.23
CA THR A 57 4.91 6.09 1.10
C THR A 57 5.44 5.92 -0.32
N GLY A 58 4.57 5.69 -1.31
CA GLY A 58 4.97 5.30 -2.67
C GLY A 58 5.53 3.87 -2.79
N TYR A 59 5.59 3.10 -1.68
CA TYR A 59 6.14 1.74 -1.68
C TYR A 59 5.06 0.66 -1.50
N PRO A 60 5.21 -0.53 -2.11
CA PRO A 60 6.24 -0.88 -3.09
C PRO A 60 6.14 -0.03 -4.36
N ASN A 61 7.25 0.13 -5.10
CA ASN A 61 7.23 0.83 -6.38
C ASN A 61 6.50 -0.05 -7.41
N LEU A 62 5.21 0.21 -7.60
CA LEU A 62 4.34 -0.55 -8.49
C LEU A 62 4.20 0.18 -9.83
N PRO A 63 4.50 -0.47 -10.96
CA PRO A 63 4.18 0.12 -12.25
C PRO A 63 2.67 0.29 -12.40
N GLU A 64 2.28 1.30 -13.17
CA GLU A 64 0.89 1.44 -13.57
C GLU A 64 0.46 0.29 -14.49
N HIS A 65 -0.82 -0.02 -14.45
CA HIS A 65 -1.38 -1.09 -15.26
C HIS A 65 -1.45 -0.65 -16.73
N LEU A 66 -0.91 -1.45 -17.63
CA LEU A 66 -0.82 -1.12 -19.06
C LEU A 66 -2.17 -0.83 -19.75
N ASN A 67 -3.26 -1.39 -19.24
CA ASN A 67 -4.60 -1.26 -19.81
C ASN A 67 -5.65 -0.80 -18.77
N ALA A 68 -5.22 -0.19 -17.66
CA ALA A 68 -6.18 0.39 -16.75
C ALA A 68 -6.91 1.54 -17.45
N GLN A 69 -8.24 1.56 -17.32
CA GLN A 69 -9.01 2.76 -17.62
C GLN A 69 -8.96 3.74 -16.44
N GLY A 70 -8.51 3.30 -15.26
CA GLY A 70 -8.49 4.13 -14.05
C GLY A 70 -9.89 4.62 -13.68
N THR A 71 -9.94 5.70 -12.92
CA THR A 71 -11.21 6.43 -12.70
C THR A 71 -11.29 7.55 -13.71
N ASN A 72 -12.36 7.62 -14.51
CA ASN A 72 -12.55 8.60 -15.59
C ASN A 72 -11.57 8.50 -16.78
N GLY A 73 -11.05 7.31 -17.09
CA GLY A 73 -10.15 7.13 -18.24
C GLY A 73 -8.71 7.57 -17.98
N SER A 74 -8.36 7.91 -16.73
CA SER A 74 -7.04 8.44 -16.36
C SER A 74 -5.90 7.43 -16.54
N GLY A 75 -6.21 6.13 -16.55
CA GLY A 75 -5.21 5.06 -16.51
C GLY A 75 -4.36 5.02 -15.25
N THR A 76 -4.66 5.87 -14.26
CA THR A 76 -3.97 5.95 -12.97
C THR A 76 -4.68 5.12 -11.92
N ARG A 77 -3.90 4.62 -10.95
CA ARG A 77 -4.45 3.99 -9.75
C ARG A 77 -5.21 5.02 -8.89
N PRO A 78 -6.42 4.70 -8.40
CA PRO A 78 -7.17 5.64 -7.56
C PRO A 78 -6.51 5.85 -6.20
N LEU A 79 -6.67 7.07 -5.67
CA LEU A 79 -6.15 7.51 -4.38
C LEU A 79 -7.20 7.48 -3.26
N ARG A 80 -8.47 7.28 -3.60
CA ARG A 80 -9.57 7.07 -2.64
C ARG A 80 -10.71 6.27 -3.24
N ALA A 81 -11.59 5.76 -2.39
CA ALA A 81 -12.82 5.09 -2.82
C ALA A 81 -13.88 6.12 -3.19
N GLN A 82 -14.74 5.78 -4.14
CA GLN A 82 -15.87 6.62 -4.53
C GLN A 82 -16.93 6.62 -3.41
N TYR A 83 -17.55 7.78 -3.20
CA TYR A 83 -18.72 7.88 -2.32
C TYR A 83 -19.92 7.13 -2.91
N ILE A 84 -20.77 6.58 -2.04
CA ILE A 84 -21.96 5.86 -2.50
C ILE A 84 -22.96 6.81 -3.17
N ASP A 85 -23.59 6.36 -4.25
CA ASP A 85 -24.52 7.20 -5.02
C ASP A 85 -25.71 7.70 -4.20
N GLN A 86 -26.10 6.96 -3.16
CA GLN A 86 -27.17 7.37 -2.26
C GLN A 86 -26.84 8.62 -1.46
N GLU A 87 -25.58 8.82 -1.06
CA GLU A 87 -25.15 10.05 -0.38
C GLU A 87 -25.23 11.23 -1.34
N VAL A 88 -24.78 11.04 -2.58
CA VAL A 88 -24.86 12.06 -3.64
C VAL A 88 -26.31 12.43 -3.93
N ALA A 89 -27.22 11.44 -3.98
CA ALA A 89 -28.63 11.66 -4.29
C ALA A 89 -29.43 12.28 -3.14
N ARG A 90 -29.10 11.95 -1.88
CA ARG A 90 -29.88 12.35 -0.70
C ARG A 90 -29.37 13.63 -0.03
N ASN A 91 -28.12 14.01 -0.26
CA ASN A 91 -27.55 15.23 0.29
C ASN A 91 -27.29 16.26 -0.84
N PRO A 92 -28.18 17.26 -1.03
CA PRO A 92 -28.02 18.26 -2.09
C PRO A 92 -26.78 19.16 -1.91
N ASN A 93 -26.16 19.17 -0.73
CA ASN A 93 -24.92 19.91 -0.45
C ASN A 93 -23.66 19.03 -0.60
N PHE A 94 -23.80 17.78 -1.06
CA PHE A 94 -22.66 16.87 -1.17
C PHE A 94 -21.73 17.28 -2.31
N VAL A 95 -20.43 17.40 -2.01
CA VAL A 95 -19.41 17.71 -3.01
C VAL A 95 -18.69 16.41 -3.38
N VAL A 96 -18.93 15.94 -4.61
CA VAL A 96 -18.26 14.76 -5.14
C VAL A 96 -16.77 15.05 -5.28
N GLN A 97 -15.94 14.16 -4.72
CA GLN A 97 -14.48 14.20 -4.87
C GLN A 97 -14.08 13.15 -5.89
N ASP A 98 -13.23 13.54 -6.85
CA ASP A 98 -12.69 12.60 -7.82
C ASP A 98 -11.80 11.55 -7.09
N PRO A 99 -11.93 10.25 -7.42
CA PRO A 99 -11.10 9.21 -6.83
C PRO A 99 -9.59 9.36 -6.99
N ASN A 100 -9.11 10.21 -7.89
CA ASN A 100 -7.70 10.55 -8.07
C ASN A 100 -7.25 11.75 -7.23
N VAL A 101 -8.13 12.38 -6.45
CA VAL A 101 -7.75 13.45 -5.51
C VAL A 101 -7.22 12.81 -4.22
N PRO A 102 -6.00 13.17 -3.76
CA PRO A 102 -5.43 12.64 -2.53
C PRO A 102 -6.32 12.89 -1.31
N VAL A 103 -6.26 11.96 -0.35
CA VAL A 103 -6.83 12.16 0.98
C VAL A 103 -5.91 13.04 1.83
N TRP A 104 -6.40 13.64 2.91
CA TRP A 104 -5.65 14.67 3.65
C TRP A 104 -4.28 14.22 4.18
N TRP A 105 -4.09 12.92 4.42
CA TRP A 105 -2.85 12.33 4.92
C TRP A 105 -1.93 11.82 3.81
N ASP A 106 -2.41 11.82 2.57
CA ASP A 106 -1.66 11.45 1.38
C ASP A 106 -0.99 12.71 0.83
N VAL A 107 0.25 12.94 1.28
CA VAL A 107 1.02 14.17 1.07
C VAL A 107 2.24 13.98 0.17
N ASN A 108 2.36 12.82 -0.46
CA ASN A 108 3.45 12.52 -1.39
C ASN A 108 3.19 13.05 -2.79
#